data_AF-A0A4C1ZL03-F1
#
_entry.id   AF-A0A4C1ZL03-F1
#
_cell.length_a   1.000
_cell.length_b   1.000
_cell.length_c   1.000
_cell.angle_alpha   90.00
_cell.angle_beta   90.00
_cell.angle_gamma   90.00
#
_symmetry.space_group_name_H-M   'P 1'
#
loop_
_entity.id
_entity.type
_entity.pdbx_description
1 polymer ?
#
loop_
_entity_poly.entity_id
_entity_poly.type
_entity_poly.pdbx_seq_one_letter_code
_entity_poly.pdbx_strand_id
1 'polypeptide(L)'
;MLAAKNYEEAHRILLDEGLGAANGFSVNMFWTDGQGWRDTTLYNLEVAPSKTEEARSQLDVRCFCWAPDAASAEPLIHCNRYERLNVEEVKGPIIESSIARLKVIHSQEVPAAREHIIELLSDTSGIDYRIFESRKDWEVLTIAIGDILVRDPPIDAQHELGNH
;
A
#
# COMPACT_ATOMS: atom_id res chain seq x y z
N MET A 1 -15.57 -2.26 -2.02
CA MET A 1 -14.43 -3.01 -1.47
C MET A 1 -14.83 -3.99 -0.37
N LEU A 2 -15.40 -3.55 0.76
CA LEU A 2 -15.75 -4.45 1.87
C LEU A 2 -16.78 -5.57 1.55
N ALA A 3 -17.49 -5.46 0.42
CA ALA A 3 -18.43 -6.48 -0.05
C ALA A 3 -17.83 -7.46 -1.08
N ALA A 4 -16.58 -7.26 -1.52
CA ALA A 4 -15.94 -8.12 -2.51
C ALA A 4 -15.58 -9.47 -1.88
N LYS A 5 -15.89 -10.57 -2.57
CA LYS A 5 -15.65 -11.95 -2.12
C LYS A 5 -14.43 -12.60 -2.76
N ASN A 6 -13.82 -11.94 -3.73
CA ASN A 6 -12.60 -12.35 -4.42
C ASN A 6 -11.94 -11.14 -5.08
N TYR A 7 -10.74 -11.38 -5.59
CA TYR A 7 -9.96 -10.38 -6.31
C TYR A 7 -10.71 -9.86 -7.55
N GLU A 8 -11.37 -10.73 -8.31
CA GLU A 8 -12.09 -10.35 -9.53
C GLU A 8 -13.24 -9.37 -9.24
N GLU A 9 -14.01 -9.63 -8.18
CA GLU A 9 -15.05 -8.72 -7.72
C GLU A 9 -14.47 -7.39 -7.22
N ALA A 10 -13.35 -7.42 -6.51
CA ALA A 10 -12.66 -6.22 -6.05
C ALA A 10 -12.16 -5.38 -7.24
N HIS A 11 -11.52 -6.01 -8.21
CA HIS A 11 -11.06 -5.38 -9.45
C HIS A 11 -12.23 -4.76 -10.21
N ARG A 12 -13.35 -5.48 -10.38
CA ARG A 12 -14.56 -4.94 -11.03
C ARG A 12 -15.12 -3.73 -10.30
N ILE A 13 -15.16 -3.75 -8.97
CA ILE A 13 -15.63 -2.60 -8.17
C ILE A 13 -14.72 -1.38 -8.39
N LEU A 14 -13.40 -1.58 -8.44
CA LEU A 14 -12.45 -0.48 -8.64
C LEU A 14 -12.48 0.05 -10.08
N LEU A 15 -12.77 -0.81 -11.05
CA LEU A 15 -12.95 -0.43 -12.44
C LEU A 15 -14.19 0.46 -12.62
N ASP A 16 -15.23 0.25 -11.80
CA ASP A 16 -16.45 1.06 -11.74
C ASP A 16 -17.04 1.37 -13.13
N GLU A 17 -17.29 0.31 -13.91
CA GLU A 17 -17.82 0.45 -15.27
C GLU A 17 -19.15 1.20 -15.29
N GLY A 18 -19.26 2.17 -16.19
CA GLY A 18 -20.37 3.11 -16.35
C GLY A 18 -20.10 4.50 -15.77
N LEU A 19 -19.17 4.65 -14.82
CA LEU A 19 -18.91 5.92 -14.13
C LEU A 19 -17.40 6.21 -14.02
N GLY A 20 -16.64 5.26 -13.48
CA GLY A 20 -15.26 5.44 -13.10
C GLY A 20 -15.10 6.25 -11.80
N ALA A 21 -13.93 6.14 -11.20
CA ALA A 21 -13.58 6.89 -10.00
C ALA A 21 -13.54 8.40 -10.28
N ALA A 22 -14.08 9.21 -9.38
CA ALA A 22 -13.99 10.66 -9.49
C ALA A 22 -12.58 11.17 -9.17
N ASN A 23 -11.92 10.54 -8.19
CA ASN A 23 -10.58 10.92 -7.73
C ASN A 23 -9.62 9.74 -7.80
N GLY A 24 -8.35 10.08 -7.96
CA GLY A 24 -7.24 9.15 -7.90
C GLY A 24 -6.95 8.63 -6.50
N PHE A 25 -6.63 7.34 -6.39
CA PHE A 25 -6.14 6.75 -5.15
C PHE A 25 -5.32 5.48 -5.40
N SER A 26 -4.59 5.05 -4.37
CA SER A 26 -3.90 3.76 -4.32
C SER A 26 -4.52 2.89 -3.24
N VAL A 27 -4.73 1.62 -3.53
CA VAL A 27 -5.28 0.65 -2.57
C VAL A 27 -4.36 -0.55 -2.44
N ASN A 28 -4.09 -0.93 -1.19
CA ASN A 28 -3.40 -2.16 -0.85
C ASN A 28 -4.45 -3.20 -0.45
N MET A 29 -4.41 -4.38 -1.08
CA MET A 29 -5.31 -5.49 -0.81
C MET A 29 -4.50 -6.72 -0.41
N PHE A 30 -4.89 -7.34 0.70
CA PHE A 30 -4.38 -8.64 1.11
C PHE A 30 -5.46 -9.69 0.86
N TRP A 31 -5.14 -10.71 0.06
CA TRP A 31 -6.05 -11.82 -0.22
C TRP A 31 -5.44 -13.13 0.24
N THR A 32 -6.17 -13.91 1.03
CA THR A 32 -5.77 -15.27 1.45
C THR A 32 -6.82 -16.27 0.97
N ASP A 33 -6.39 -17.40 0.44
CA ASP A 33 -7.25 -18.52 0.07
C ASP A 33 -7.63 -19.41 1.28
N GLY A 34 -7.17 -19.04 2.48
CA GLY A 34 -7.43 -19.76 3.73
C GLY A 34 -6.43 -20.86 4.07
N GLN A 35 -5.38 -21.08 3.26
CA GLN A 35 -4.37 -22.12 3.51
C GLN A 35 -3.16 -21.65 4.33
N GLY A 36 -3.06 -20.35 4.60
CA GLY A 36 -2.04 -19.77 5.47
C GLY A 36 -1.53 -18.42 4.95
N TRP A 37 -0.55 -17.84 5.65
CA TRP A 37 0.02 -16.56 5.26
C TRP A 37 0.92 -16.65 4.02
N ARG A 38 1.52 -17.82 3.77
CA ARG A 38 2.36 -18.08 2.59
C ARG A 38 1.58 -18.07 1.28
N ASP A 39 0.28 -18.35 1.36
CA ASP A 39 -0.66 -18.29 0.25
C ASP A 39 -1.36 -16.93 0.18
N THR A 40 -1.02 -15.99 1.06
CA THR A 40 -1.49 -14.61 0.95
C THR A 40 -0.81 -13.94 -0.22
N THR A 41 -1.63 -13.35 -1.08
CA THR A 41 -1.18 -12.46 -2.15
C THR A 41 -1.47 -11.02 -1.76
N LEU A 42 -0.45 -10.16 -1.89
CA LEU A 42 -0.60 -8.72 -1.72
C LEU A 42 -0.75 -8.08 -3.10
N TYR A 43 -1.76 -7.23 -3.25
CA TYR A 43 -1.94 -6.42 -4.44
C TYR A 43 -1.85 -4.95 -4.06
N ASN A 44 -1.12 -4.17 -4.85
CA ASN A 44 -1.26 -2.71 -4.87
C ASN A 44 -1.92 -2.31 -6.18
N LEU A 45 -2.99 -1.52 -6.10
CA LEU A 45 -3.68 -1.00 -7.28
C LEU A 45 -3.64 0.51 -7.24
N GLU A 46 -3.15 1.11 -8.31
CA GLU A 46 -3.35 2.52 -8.59
C GLU A 46 -4.64 2.66 -9.40
N VAL A 47 -5.51 3.54 -8.94
CA VAL A 47 -6.82 3.82 -9.54
C VAL A 47 -6.84 5.28 -9.93
N ALA A 48 -7.01 5.56 -11.21
CA ALA A 48 -7.19 6.91 -11.71
C ALA A 48 -8.57 7.11 -12.33
N PRO A 49 -9.05 8.37 -12.40
CA PRO A 49 -10.31 8.68 -13.05
C PRO A 49 -10.38 8.19 -14.48
N SER A 50 -11.60 8.09 -14.99
CA SER A 50 -11.81 7.69 -16.38
C SER A 50 -11.13 8.64 -17.35
N LYS A 51 -10.58 8.09 -18.44
CA LYS A 51 -10.27 8.91 -19.61
C LYS A 51 -11.59 9.38 -20.20
N THR A 52 -11.62 10.59 -20.77
CA THR A 52 -12.84 11.23 -21.30
C THR A 52 -13.64 10.36 -22.28
N GLU A 53 -13.00 9.39 -22.92
CA GLU A 53 -13.61 8.48 -23.92
C GLU A 53 -14.03 7.12 -23.34
N GLU A 54 -13.62 6.80 -22.12
CA GLU A 54 -13.98 5.56 -21.44
C GLU A 54 -15.00 5.89 -20.34
N ALA A 55 -15.88 4.95 -20.00
CA ALA A 55 -16.79 5.07 -18.87
C ALA A 55 -16.33 4.12 -17.76
N ARG A 56 -15.07 4.20 -17.33
CA ARG A 56 -14.49 3.32 -16.30
C ARG A 56 -13.17 3.88 -15.77
N SER A 57 -12.82 3.56 -14.54
CA SER A 57 -11.51 3.90 -13.96
C SER A 57 -10.36 3.32 -14.78
N GLN A 58 -9.21 3.98 -14.71
CA GLN A 58 -7.94 3.40 -15.14
C GLN A 58 -7.33 2.66 -13.95
N LEU A 59 -6.84 1.43 -14.16
CA LEU A 59 -6.23 0.61 -13.12
C LEU A 59 -4.83 0.17 -13.53
N ASP A 60 -3.87 0.29 -12.61
CA ASP A 60 -2.59 -0.42 -12.69
C ASP A 60 -2.42 -1.32 -11.46
N VAL A 61 -2.35 -2.63 -11.72
CA VAL A 61 -2.29 -3.67 -10.69
C VAL A 61 -0.87 -4.22 -10.58
N ARG A 62 -0.31 -4.13 -9.39
CA ARG A 62 0.93 -4.82 -9.02
C ARG A 62 0.64 -5.91 -8.00
N CYS A 63 1.07 -7.13 -8.31
CA CYS A 63 0.94 -8.30 -7.46
C CYS A 63 2.28 -8.63 -6.81
N PHE A 64 2.25 -8.94 -5.51
CA PHE A 64 3.39 -9.34 -4.71
C PHE A 64 3.07 -10.69 -4.08
N CYS A 65 3.85 -11.70 -4.48
CA CYS A 65 3.79 -13.03 -3.89
C CYS A 65 4.77 -13.12 -2.74
N TRP A 66 4.54 -14.05 -1.82
CA TRP A 66 5.49 -14.35 -0.76
C TRP A 66 6.85 -14.76 -1.36
N ALA A 67 7.93 -14.12 -0.89
CA ALA A 67 9.29 -14.46 -1.25
C ALA A 67 9.95 -15.27 -0.13
N PRO A 68 10.64 -16.38 -0.44
CA PRO A 68 11.27 -17.22 0.56
C PRO A 68 12.49 -16.59 1.25
N ASP A 69 13.09 -15.60 0.61
CA ASP A 69 14.21 -14.84 1.15
C ASP A 69 13.85 -13.35 1.20
N ALA A 70 13.89 -12.78 2.40
CA ALA A 70 13.66 -11.36 2.63
C ALA A 70 14.63 -10.47 1.83
N ALA A 71 15.85 -10.93 1.57
CA ALA A 71 16.82 -10.19 0.77
C ALA A 71 16.44 -10.09 -0.72
N SER A 72 15.56 -10.98 -1.19
CA SER A 72 15.03 -10.98 -2.56
C SER A 72 13.65 -10.33 -2.69
N ALA A 73 13.03 -9.97 -1.56
CA ALA A 73 11.73 -9.33 -1.54
C ALA A 73 11.86 -7.83 -1.85
N GLU A 74 11.13 -7.35 -2.85
CA GLU A 74 11.01 -5.92 -3.09
C GLU A 74 9.98 -5.29 -2.13
N PRO A 75 10.34 -4.25 -1.37
CA PRO A 75 9.38 -3.57 -0.52
C PRO A 75 8.35 -2.82 -1.37
N LEU A 76 7.08 -2.95 -1.00
CA LEU A 76 6.04 -2.08 -1.53
C LEU A 76 6.01 -0.76 -0.74
N ILE A 77 6.43 0.32 -1.40
CA ILE A 77 6.40 1.67 -0.84
C ILE A 77 5.51 2.52 -1.73
N HIS A 78 4.55 3.23 -1.13
CA HIS A 78 3.63 4.11 -1.85
C HIS A 78 3.30 5.33 -1.00
N CYS A 79 3.13 6.48 -1.63
CA CYS A 79 2.73 7.73 -0.98
C CYS A 79 1.46 8.29 -1.63
N ASN A 80 1.43 9.54 -2.07
CA ASN A 80 0.21 10.16 -2.62
C ASN A 80 0.28 10.39 -4.13
N ARG A 81 1.44 10.18 -4.76
CA ARG A 81 1.59 10.24 -6.21
C ARG A 81 1.36 8.87 -6.86
N TYR A 82 1.06 8.86 -8.14
CA TYR A 82 1.13 7.65 -8.95
C TYR A 82 2.59 7.27 -9.23
N GLU A 83 2.92 6.00 -9.07
CA GLU A 83 4.21 5.43 -9.42
C GLU A 83 4.18 4.75 -10.79
N ARG A 84 3.00 4.30 -11.24
CA ARG A 84 2.87 3.42 -12.41
C ARG A 84 1.89 3.97 -13.45
N LEU A 85 0.74 4.49 -13.02
CA LEU A 85 -0.17 5.16 -13.94
C LEU A 85 0.42 6.49 -14.42
N ASN A 86 0.58 6.63 -15.74
CA ASN A 86 0.98 7.88 -16.36
C ASN A 86 -0.27 8.75 -16.64
N VAL A 87 -0.74 9.45 -15.62
CA VAL A 87 -1.89 10.36 -15.67
C VAL A 87 -1.49 11.76 -15.20
N GLU A 88 -2.25 12.77 -15.61
CA GLU A 88 -2.02 14.13 -15.12
C GLU A 88 -2.37 14.23 -13.63
N GLU A 89 -1.38 14.56 -12.82
CA GLU A 89 -1.54 14.77 -11.39
C GLU A 89 -1.77 16.26 -11.08
N VAL A 90 -2.51 16.50 -9.99
CA VAL A 90 -2.60 17.83 -9.40
C VAL A 90 -1.21 18.32 -9.00
N LYS A 91 -0.93 19.61 -9.19
CA LYS A 91 0.32 20.22 -8.73
C LYS A 91 0.18 20.73 -7.30
N GLY A 92 1.30 20.85 -6.60
CA GLY A 92 1.40 21.49 -5.29
C GLY A 92 1.78 20.55 -4.15
N PRO A 93 1.51 20.95 -2.89
CA PRO A 93 2.13 20.36 -1.70
C PRO A 93 1.91 18.85 -1.53
N ILE A 94 0.79 18.30 -2.02
CA ILE A 94 0.50 16.87 -1.91
C ILE A 94 1.50 16.00 -2.70
N ILE A 95 1.81 16.40 -3.94
CA ILE A 95 2.74 15.67 -4.80
C ILE A 95 4.18 15.97 -4.37
N GLU A 96 4.49 17.22 -4.03
CA GLU A 96 5.82 17.59 -3.51
C GLU A 96 6.17 16.83 -2.22
N SER A 97 5.22 16.74 -1.27
CA SER A 97 5.36 15.94 -0.05
C SER A 97 5.54 14.46 -0.38
N SER A 98 4.76 13.93 -1.33
CA SER A 98 4.89 12.55 -1.76
C SER A 98 6.30 12.25 -2.29
N ILE A 99 6.82 13.09 -3.19
CA ILE A 99 8.16 12.96 -3.75
C ILE A 99 9.23 13.05 -2.65
N ALA A 100 9.11 14.03 -1.75
CA ALA A 100 10.06 14.22 -0.66
C ALA A 100 10.10 13.01 0.29
N ARG A 101 8.95 12.51 0.74
CA ARG A 101 8.87 11.34 1.63
C ARG A 101 9.40 10.08 0.95
N LEU A 102 9.04 9.85 -0.31
CA LEU A 102 9.59 8.72 -1.09
C LEU A 102 11.10 8.78 -1.20
N LYS A 103 11.67 9.96 -1.45
CA LYS A 103 13.11 10.15 -1.50
C LYS A 103 13.79 9.78 -0.18
N VAL A 104 13.19 10.16 0.96
CA VAL A 104 13.71 9.78 2.29
C VAL A 104 13.63 8.26 2.46
N ILE A 105 12.47 7.65 2.20
CA ILE A 105 12.28 6.19 2.34
C ILE A 105 13.28 5.41 1.48
N HIS A 106 13.45 5.78 0.21
CA HIS A 106 14.37 5.12 -0.71
C HIS A 106 15.85 5.38 -0.43
N SER A 107 16.17 6.39 0.40
CA SER A 107 17.55 6.64 0.82
C SER A 107 18.00 5.75 1.98
N GLN A 108 17.06 5.09 2.66
CA GLN A 108 17.34 4.17 3.75
C GLN A 108 17.53 2.75 3.23
N GLU A 109 18.24 1.94 4.01
CA GLU A 109 18.35 0.50 3.73
C GLU A 109 16.99 -0.18 3.88
N VAL A 110 16.78 -1.26 3.12
CA VAL A 110 15.55 -2.05 3.24
C VAL A 110 15.41 -2.55 4.68
N PRO A 111 14.30 -2.24 5.38
CA PRO A 111 14.15 -2.60 6.77
C PRO A 111 14.21 -4.11 7.01
N ALA A 112 15.29 -4.58 7.64
CA ALA A 112 15.46 -5.98 8.02
C ALA A 112 14.76 -6.35 9.35
N ALA A 113 14.31 -5.35 10.10
CA ALA A 113 13.72 -5.50 11.42
C ALA A 113 12.55 -4.53 11.63
N ARG A 114 11.64 -4.89 12.53
CA ARG A 114 10.46 -4.08 12.87
C ARG A 114 10.85 -2.71 13.41
N GLU A 115 11.94 -2.64 14.17
CA GLU A 115 12.46 -1.42 14.78
C GLU A 115 12.82 -0.39 13.70
N HIS A 116 13.44 -0.82 12.60
CA HIS A 116 13.76 0.05 11.46
C HIS A 116 12.49 0.60 10.78
N ILE A 117 11.39 -0.19 10.72
CA ILE A 117 10.10 0.30 10.22
C ILE A 117 9.56 1.41 11.14
N ILE A 118 9.62 1.20 12.45
CA ILE A 118 9.14 2.18 13.43
C ILE A 118 9.97 3.47 13.35
N GLU A 119 11.29 3.35 13.26
CA GLU A 119 12.20 4.49 13.10
C GLU A 119 11.89 5.28 11.83
N LEU A 120 11.75 4.59 10.68
CA LEU A 120 11.37 5.21 9.42
C LEU A 120 10.03 5.95 9.52
N LEU A 121 9.00 5.31 10.07
CA LEU A 121 7.66 5.89 10.20
C LEU A 121 7.60 7.02 11.23
N SER A 122 8.61 7.13 12.09
CA SER A 122 8.76 8.21 13.08
C SER A 122 9.71 9.31 12.61
N ASP A 123 10.24 9.25 11.38
CA ASP A 123 11.22 10.22 10.89
C ASP A 123 10.61 11.63 10.79
N THR A 124 11.26 12.57 11.48
CA THR A 124 10.95 14.00 11.45
C THR A 124 12.08 14.84 10.85
N SER A 125 13.03 14.23 10.15
CA SER A 125 14.27 14.88 9.71
C SER A 125 14.07 15.84 8.53
N GLY A 126 12.96 15.67 7.79
CA GLY A 126 12.58 16.55 6.70
C GLY A 126 12.37 18.01 7.11
N ILE A 127 12.95 18.93 6.33
CA ILE A 127 12.83 20.38 6.51
C ILE A 127 11.45 20.85 6.01
N ASP A 128 11.16 20.58 4.74
CA ASP A 128 9.90 20.99 4.11
C ASP A 128 8.80 19.97 4.38
N TYR A 129 9.10 18.68 4.17
CA TYR A 129 8.15 17.58 4.32
C TYR A 129 8.76 16.42 5.13
N ARG A 130 8.05 15.98 6.17
CA ARG A 130 8.46 14.89 7.08
C ARG A 130 7.64 13.62 6.82
N ILE A 131 8.18 12.46 7.15
CA ILE A 131 7.39 11.22 7.14
C ILE A 131 6.38 11.26 8.29
N PHE A 132 6.85 11.56 9.49
CA PHE A 132 6.00 11.87 10.63
C PHE A 132 5.83 13.37 10.78
N GLU A 133 4.65 13.89 10.39
CA GLU A 133 4.37 15.31 10.51
C GLU A 133 3.63 15.63 11.81
N SER A 134 4.26 16.45 12.64
CA SER A 134 3.75 16.81 13.98
C SER A 134 3.91 18.29 14.29
N ARG A 135 4.34 19.11 13.32
CA ARG A 135 4.45 20.57 13.47
C ARG A 135 3.05 21.17 13.48
N LYS A 136 2.66 21.78 14.60
CA LYS A 136 1.28 22.28 14.81
C LYS A 136 0.84 23.38 13.85
N ASP A 137 1.80 24.04 13.22
CA ASP A 137 1.64 25.10 12.23
C ASP A 137 1.55 24.55 10.78
N TRP A 138 1.58 23.24 10.59
CA TRP A 138 1.44 22.61 9.29
C TRP A 138 -0.01 22.23 8.97
N GLU A 139 -0.38 22.26 7.69
CA GLU A 139 -1.75 22.00 7.23
C GLU A 139 -2.17 20.53 7.36
N VAL A 140 -1.20 19.60 7.31
CA VAL A 140 -1.43 18.15 7.34
C VAL A 140 -0.58 17.56 8.46
N LEU A 141 -1.21 16.77 9.33
CA LEU A 141 -0.56 16.11 10.47
C LEU A 141 -0.71 14.60 10.37
N THR A 142 0.33 13.87 10.81
CA THR A 142 0.23 12.42 11.02
C THR A 142 -0.58 12.17 12.29
N ILE A 143 -1.78 11.60 12.13
CA ILE A 143 -2.69 11.32 13.25
C ILE A 143 -2.47 9.94 13.88
N ALA A 144 -1.91 8.99 13.11
CA ALA A 144 -1.69 7.63 13.55
C ALA A 144 -0.59 6.95 12.71
N ILE A 145 0.10 6.00 13.33
CA ILE A 145 0.93 4.99 12.65
C ILE A 145 0.27 3.64 12.89
N GLY A 146 0.11 2.85 11.83
CA GLY A 146 -0.29 1.45 11.91
C GLY A 146 0.88 0.55 11.55
N ASP A 147 1.16 -0.43 12.40
CA ASP A 147 2.14 -1.49 12.15
C ASP A 147 1.43 -2.83 12.39
N ILE A 148 1.42 -3.68 11.36
CA ILE A 148 0.77 -4.99 11.39
C ILE A 148 1.84 -6.03 11.10
N LEU A 149 2.24 -6.75 12.13
CA LEU A 149 3.15 -7.87 11.99
C LEU A 149 2.36 -9.15 11.74
N VAL A 150 2.58 -9.77 10.59
CA VAL A 150 1.99 -11.06 10.27
C VAL A 150 3.04 -12.15 10.43
N ARG A 151 2.70 -13.19 11.20
CA ARG A 151 3.57 -14.34 11.48
C ARG A 151 2.83 -15.63 11.11
N ASP A 152 3.56 -16.63 10.64
CA ASP A 152 3.02 -17.99 10.58
C ASP A 152 2.63 -18.43 12.01
N PRO A 153 1.50 -19.14 12.20
CA PRO A 153 1.19 -19.74 13.49
C PRO A 153 2.31 -20.73 13.85
N PRO A 154 2.65 -20.86 15.15
CA PRO A 154 3.64 -21.85 15.58
C PRO A 154 3.21 -23.25 15.13
N ILE A 155 4.19 -24.04 14.67
CA ILE A 155 4.02 -25.40 14.11
C ILE A 155 3.21 -26.31 15.05
N ASP A 156 3.29 -26.09 16.36
CA ASP A 156 2.60 -26.88 17.37
C ASP A 156 1.06 -26.69 17.38
N ALA A 157 0.55 -25.60 16.79
CA ALA A 157 -0.89 -25.33 16.71
C ALA A 157 -1.60 -26.06 15.55
N GLN A 158 -0.86 -26.67 14.61
CA GLN A 158 -1.44 -27.41 13.48
C GLN A 158 -1.75 -28.88 13.81
N HIS A 159 -1.23 -29.41 14.93
CA HIS A 159 -1.48 -30.79 15.35
C HIS A 159 -2.77 -30.98 16.17
N GLU A 160 -3.39 -29.90 16.69
CA GLU A 160 -4.61 -30.01 17.50
C GLU A 160 -5.92 -29.93 16.69
N LEU A 161 -5.87 -29.60 15.39
CA LEU A 161 -7.06 -29.50 14.53
C LEU A 161 -7.24 -30.70 13.58
N GLY A 162 -6.36 -31.71 13.67
CA GLY A 162 -6.36 -32.88 12.79
C GLY A 162 -6.99 -34.15 13.38
N ASN A 163 -7.61 -34.09 14.56
CA ASN A 163 -8.27 -35.24 15.19
C ASN A 163 -9.65 -34.83 15.71
N HIS A 164 -10.66 -34.70 14.84
CA HIS A 164 -12.07 -34.98 15.16
C HIS A 164 -12.88 -35.20 13.87
#